data_AF-A0A7Z7BHR4-F1
#
_entry.id   AF-A0A7Z7BHR4-F1
#
_cell.length_a   1.000
_cell.length_b   1.000
_cell.length_c   1.000
_cell.angle_alpha   90.00
_cell.angle_beta   90.00
_cell.angle_gamma   90.00
#
_symmetry.space_group_name_H-M   'P 1'
#
loop_
_entity.id
_entity.type
_entity.pdbx_description
1 polymer ?
#
loop_
_entity_poly.entity_id
_entity_poly.type
_entity_poly.pdbx_seq_one_letter_code
_entity_poly.pdbx_strand_id
1 'polypeptide(L)'
;MGQSAVLRLWAVLRRLFLQAADFVADEPPSLALKLRSASTHWIRHTHTTFEFSEGAELAAVRDNLRPAFISMTSIYLHSDEVQPAKQMAGASGAGK
;
A
#
# COMPACT_ATOMS: atom_id res chain seq x y z
N MET A 1 6.96 -4.37 -26.43
CA MET A 1 8.13 -3.99 -25.60
C MET A 1 7.90 -4.06 -24.06
N GLY A 2 6.73 -4.46 -23.53
CA GLY A 2 6.40 -4.27 -22.10
C GLY A 2 6.85 -5.36 -21.09
N GLN A 3 6.97 -6.63 -21.48
CA GLN A 3 7.23 -7.72 -20.53
C GLN A 3 8.71 -7.80 -20.07
N SER A 4 9.65 -7.42 -20.93
CA SER A 4 11.09 -7.51 -20.62
C SER A 4 11.53 -6.45 -19.58
N ALA A 5 10.93 -5.26 -19.59
CA ALA A 5 11.28 -4.18 -18.67
C ALA A 5 10.88 -4.52 -17.22
N VAL A 6 9.68 -5.06 -17.00
CA VAL A 6 9.17 -5.44 -15.67
C VAL A 6 10.04 -6.55 -15.04
N LEU A 7 10.38 -7.58 -15.82
CA LEU A 7 11.23 -8.68 -15.33
C LEU A 7 12.66 -8.21 -15.01
N ARG A 8 13.20 -7.28 -15.81
CA ARG A 8 14.53 -6.69 -15.55
C ARG A 8 14.52 -5.81 -14.30
N LEU A 9 13.49 -4.96 -14.13
CA LEU A 9 13.33 -4.15 -12.93
C LEU A 9 13.22 -5.03 -11.69
N TRP A 10 12.42 -6.10 -11.75
CA TRP A 10 12.32 -7.05 -10.65
C TRP A 10 13.67 -7.71 -10.32
N ALA A 11 14.46 -8.10 -11.33
CA ALA A 11 15.78 -8.66 -11.09
C ALA A 11 16.72 -7.70 -10.36
N VAL A 12 16.67 -6.40 -10.70
CA VAL A 12 17.44 -5.34 -10.01
C VAL A 12 16.97 -5.18 -8.57
N LEU A 13 15.65 -5.07 -8.34
CA LEU A 13 15.08 -4.94 -7.00
C LEU A 13 15.43 -6.15 -6.13
N ARG A 14 15.31 -7.37 -6.66
CA ARG A 14 15.68 -8.59 -5.94
C ARG A 14 17.15 -8.59 -5.54
N ARG A 15 18.05 -8.14 -6.43
CA ARG A 15 19.48 -8.01 -6.10
C ARG A 15 19.70 -6.98 -4.99
N LEU A 16 19.02 -5.83 -5.05
CA LEU A 16 19.09 -4.80 -4.02
C LEU A 16 18.69 -5.35 -2.64
N PHE A 17 17.58 -6.09 -2.54
CA PHE A 17 17.15 -6.66 -1.27
C PHE A 17 18.13 -7.68 -0.68
N LEU A 18 18.76 -8.50 -1.54
CA LEU A 18 19.80 -9.42 -1.09
C LEU A 18 21.02 -8.66 -0.55
N GLN A 19 21.47 -7.63 -1.25
CA GLN A 19 22.58 -6.79 -0.79
C GLN A 19 22.25 -6.05 0.51
N ALA A 20 21.02 -5.54 0.64
CA ALA A 20 20.55 -4.92 1.87
C ALA A 20 20.52 -5.94 3.03
N ALA A 21 20.10 -7.18 2.78
CA ALA A 21 20.10 -8.25 3.78
C ALA A 21 21.52 -8.61 4.24
N ASP A 22 22.50 -8.58 3.34
CA ASP A 22 23.90 -8.80 3.68
C ASP A 22 24.49 -7.58 4.45
N PHE A 23 24.05 -6.36 4.13
CA PHE A 23 24.47 -5.15 4.82
C PHE A 23 23.98 -5.09 6.28
N VAL A 24 22.78 -5.58 6.55
CA VAL A 24 22.19 -5.62 7.90
C VAL A 24 22.50 -6.94 8.63
N ALA A 25 23.58 -7.63 8.29
CA ALA A 25 23.89 -8.95 8.88
C ALA A 25 24.09 -8.91 10.40
N ASP A 26 24.51 -7.76 10.95
CA ASP A 26 24.71 -7.54 12.39
C ASP A 26 23.42 -7.07 13.12
N GLU A 27 22.34 -6.81 12.39
CA GLU A 27 21.01 -6.45 12.93
C GLU A 27 20.24 -7.71 13.38
N PRO A 28 19.07 -7.57 14.05
CA PRO A 28 18.23 -8.71 14.41
C PRO A 28 18.03 -9.67 13.22
N PRO A 29 18.29 -10.99 13.37
CA PRO A 29 18.24 -11.95 12.26
C PRO A 29 16.92 -11.96 11.48
N SER A 30 15.83 -11.55 12.12
CA SER A 30 14.51 -11.43 11.52
C SER A 30 14.43 -10.37 10.42
N LEU A 31 15.23 -9.29 10.48
CA LEU A 31 15.27 -8.24 9.47
C LEU A 31 15.94 -8.73 8.18
N ALA A 32 17.11 -9.35 8.30
CA ALA A 32 17.82 -9.92 7.17
C ALA A 32 16.98 -11.00 6.47
N LEU A 33 16.29 -11.85 7.23
CA LEU A 33 15.38 -12.87 6.68
C LEU A 33 14.21 -12.24 5.91
N LYS A 34 13.58 -11.18 6.44
CA LYS A 34 12.51 -10.44 5.74
C LYS A 34 13.01 -9.90 4.41
N LEU A 35 14.18 -9.25 4.38
CA LEU A 35 14.79 -8.72 3.16
C LEU A 35 15.11 -9.81 2.13
N ARG A 36 15.66 -10.96 2.55
CA ARG A 36 15.91 -12.10 1.64
C ARG A 36 14.63 -12.68 1.04
N SER A 37 13.52 -12.59 1.78
CA SER A 37 12.20 -13.07 1.35
C SER A 37 11.34 -12.01 0.64
N ALA A 38 11.88 -10.82 0.37
CA ALA A 38 11.14 -9.71 -0.21
C ALA A 38 10.44 -10.12 -1.52
N SER A 39 9.14 -9.84 -1.60
CA SER A 39 8.28 -10.09 -2.76
C SER A 39 7.66 -8.79 -3.25
N THR A 40 7.16 -8.77 -4.48
CA THR A 40 6.41 -7.62 -5.02
C THR A 40 5.20 -7.27 -4.17
N HIS A 41 4.53 -8.27 -3.59
CA HIS A 41 3.43 -8.07 -2.64
C HIS A 41 3.91 -7.42 -1.33
N TRP A 42 5.04 -7.88 -0.78
CA TRP A 42 5.62 -7.30 0.44
C TRP A 42 6.01 -5.82 0.24
N ILE A 43 6.61 -5.48 -0.92
CA ILE A 43 6.95 -4.08 -1.24
C ILE A 43 5.70 -3.21 -1.30
N ARG A 44 4.64 -3.69 -1.95
CA ARG A 44 3.36 -2.97 -2.03
C ARG A 44 2.78 -2.75 -0.63
N HIS A 45 2.81 -3.77 0.22
CA HIS A 45 2.36 -3.65 1.60
C HIS A 45 3.20 -2.62 2.38
N THR A 46 4.53 -2.68 2.29
CA THR A 46 5.43 -1.72 2.95
C THR A 46 5.15 -0.28 2.51
N HIS A 47 4.94 -0.04 1.20
CA HIS A 47 4.59 1.29 0.69
C HIS A 47 3.25 1.79 1.25
N THR A 48 2.21 0.95 1.23
CA THR A 48 0.89 1.29 1.78
C THR A 48 0.94 1.55 3.28
N THR A 49 1.69 0.73 4.05
CA THR A 49 1.90 0.99 5.49
C THR A 49 2.61 2.32 5.73
N PHE A 50 3.58 2.68 4.89
CA PHE A 50 4.28 3.96 4.98
C PHE A 50 3.36 5.16 4.70
N GLU A 51 2.53 5.09 3.66
CA GLU A 51 1.54 6.15 3.37
C GLU A 51 0.58 6.35 4.56
N PHE A 52 0.12 5.26 5.18
CA PHE A 52 -0.74 5.36 6.36
C PHE A 52 -0.02 5.91 7.59
N SER A 53 1.25 5.55 7.83
CA SER A 53 2.02 6.13 8.94
C SER A 53 2.25 7.63 8.78
N GLU A 54 2.28 8.13 7.54
CA GLU A 54 2.39 9.55 7.21
C GLU A 54 1.03 10.28 7.20
N GLY A 55 -0.05 9.61 7.60
CA GLY A 55 -1.38 10.21 7.72
C GLY A 55 -2.19 10.29 6.41
N ALA A 56 -1.84 9.49 5.40
CA ALA A 56 -2.64 9.41 4.19
C ALA A 56 -4.04 8.84 4.45
N GLU A 57 -5.04 9.50 3.89
CA GLU A 57 -6.43 9.03 3.92
C GLU A 57 -6.62 7.76 3.08
N LEU A 58 -7.45 6.82 3.57
CA LEU A 58 -7.72 5.54 2.90
C LEU A 58 -8.18 5.70 1.44
N ALA A 59 -8.96 6.75 1.15
CA ALA A 59 -9.43 7.05 -0.20
C ALA A 59 -8.28 7.39 -1.15
N ALA A 60 -7.27 8.13 -0.69
CA ALA A 60 -6.10 8.51 -1.48
C ALA A 60 -5.20 7.31 -1.77
N VAL A 61 -4.91 6.50 -0.74
CA VAL A 61 -4.16 5.23 -0.89
C VAL A 61 -4.87 4.29 -1.86
N ARG A 62 -6.20 4.15 -1.75
CA ARG A 62 -7.01 3.33 -2.69
C ARG A 62 -6.88 3.80 -4.13
N ASP A 63 -6.90 5.11 -4.37
CA ASP A 63 -6.79 5.67 -5.73
C ASP A 63 -5.38 5.47 -6.31
N ASN A 64 -4.32 5.56 -5.51
CA ASN A 64 -2.94 5.19 -5.90
C ASN A 64 -2.83 3.70 -6.29
N LEU A 65 -3.61 2.86 -5.61
CA LEU A 65 -3.62 1.42 -5.86
C LEU A 65 -4.51 1.02 -7.03
N ARG A 66 -5.46 1.86 -7.46
CA ARG A 66 -6.55 1.57 -8.42
C ARG A 66 -6.12 0.88 -9.71
N PRO A 67 -5.01 1.26 -10.38
CA PRO A 67 -4.51 0.55 -11.56
C PRO A 67 -4.12 -0.91 -11.28
N ALA A 68 -3.70 -1.21 -10.06
CA ALA A 68 -3.29 -2.55 -9.61
C ALA A 68 -4.40 -3.24 -8.79
N PHE A 69 -5.64 -2.76 -8.88
CA PHE A 69 -6.72 -3.06 -7.95
C PHE A 69 -7.96 -3.74 -8.59
N ILE A 70 -7.99 -4.00 -9.90
CA ILE A 70 -9.10 -4.76 -10.53
C ILE A 70 -9.19 -6.23 -10.01
N SER A 71 -8.36 -6.67 -9.05
CA SER A 71 -8.32 -8.07 -8.60
C SER A 71 -8.29 -8.37 -7.07
N MET A 72 -8.24 -7.43 -6.09
CA MET A 72 -8.00 -7.87 -4.67
C MET A 72 -8.40 -6.95 -3.46
N THR A 73 -9.66 -6.52 -3.26
CA THR A 73 -10.13 -5.72 -2.08
C THR A 73 -11.52 -6.16 -1.63
N SER A 74 -11.92 -7.40 -1.89
CA SER A 74 -13.06 -7.91 -1.13
C SER A 74 -12.73 -7.95 0.39
N ILE A 75 -11.45 -7.95 0.76
CA ILE A 75 -10.98 -8.20 2.14
C ILE A 75 -10.81 -6.91 2.98
N TYR A 76 -10.66 -5.73 2.37
CA TYR A 76 -10.51 -4.46 3.12
C TYR A 76 -11.83 -3.73 3.40
N LEU A 77 -12.97 -4.24 2.92
CA LEU A 77 -14.27 -3.56 3.02
C LEU A 77 -15.09 -3.92 4.28
N HIS A 78 -14.55 -4.68 5.23
CA HIS A 78 -15.36 -5.21 6.35
C HIS A 78 -14.98 -4.67 7.73
N SER A 79 -14.42 -3.47 7.84
CA SER A 79 -14.13 -2.90 9.19
C SER A 79 -14.47 -1.42 9.41
N ASP A 80 -14.91 -0.67 8.40
CA ASP A 80 -15.23 0.76 8.56
C ASP A 80 -16.71 1.13 8.38
N GLU A 81 -17.64 0.16 8.45
CA GLU A 81 -19.08 0.46 8.51
C GLU A 81 -19.60 0.58 9.94
N VAL A 82 -19.02 1.45 10.78
CA VAL A 82 -19.78 2.06 11.89
C VAL A 82 -19.25 3.45 12.21
N GLN A 83 -19.86 4.50 11.63
CA GLN A 83 -20.21 5.75 12.36
C GLN A 83 -21.39 6.46 11.67
N PRO A 84 -22.54 6.67 12.33
CA PRO A 84 -23.67 7.43 11.78
C PRO A 84 -23.52 8.95 11.96
N ALA A 85 -23.66 9.67 10.84
CA ALA A 85 -24.20 11.03 10.64
C ALA A 85 -24.07 12.08 11.77
N LYS A 86 -23.22 13.11 11.57
CA LYS A 86 -23.52 14.50 12.01
C LYS A 86 -22.62 15.60 11.39
N GLN A 87 -23.19 16.41 10.49
CA GLN A 87 -23.05 17.89 10.32
C GLN A 87 -23.42 18.27 8.87
N MET A 88 -24.62 18.80 8.62
CA MET A 88 -25.06 20.21 8.74
C MET A 88 -24.74 21.09 7.51
N ALA A 89 -25.78 21.33 6.68
CA ALA A 89 -26.14 22.61 6.06
C ALA A 89 -27.50 22.38 5.38
N GLY A 90 -28.62 23.04 5.69
CA GLY A 90 -28.77 24.47 5.92
C GLY A 90 -29.13 25.16 4.60
N ALA A 91 -30.37 25.02 4.12
CA ALA A 91 -30.91 25.90 3.08
C ALA A 91 -32.44 25.99 3.21
N SER A 92 -32.89 27.16 3.65
CA SER A 92 -34.27 27.61 3.78
C SER A 92 -34.72 28.33 2.50
N GLY A 93 -36.02 28.29 2.18
CA GLY A 93 -36.70 29.12 1.15
C GLY A 93 -37.70 28.29 0.32
N ALA A 94 -39.00 28.17 0.65
CA ALA A 94 -40.11 29.11 0.79
C ALA A 94 -40.76 29.59 -0.54
N GLY A 95 -42.01 29.13 -0.78
CA GLY A 95 -43.08 29.73 -1.62
C GLY A 95 -42.92 29.64 -3.14
N LYS A 96 -43.93 29.33 -3.96
CA LYS A 96 -45.40 29.40 -3.86
C LYS A 96 -46.03 28.30 -4.71
#